data_AF-C6SJX9-F1
#
_entry.id   AF-C6SJX9-F1
#
_cell.length_a   1.000
_cell.length_b   1.000
_cell.length_c   1.000
_cell.angle_alpha   90.00
_cell.angle_beta   90.00
_cell.angle_gamma   90.00
#
_symmetry.space_group_name_H-M   'P 1'
#
loop_
_entity.id
_entity.type
_entity.pdbx_description
1 polymer ?
#
loop_
_entity_poly.entity_id
_entity_poly.type
_entity_poly.pdbx_seq_one_letter_code
_entity_poly.pdbx_strand_id
1 'polypeptide(L)'
;MNIKYSGIENRFETAILKKNGVRSGFVSFAPNLAAVKLNDYAKVRKRITKTKQKADIVIVMFHGGAEGKQAEHLPFDTEIFYGENRGNVVEFARLAVDSGADVVFGQGSHVTRAVELYRDRFISYSGGNFATYGAINTSGISGIAPIFKIITDKQGRFVSGNIIPITQIGDKIPKIDPEKTVIGRIIYLNRSDFPKGNGLDVSPDGSITRR
;
A
#
# COMPACT_ATOMS: atom_id res chain seq x y z
N MET A 1 -2.13 -6.81 -25.37
CA MET A 1 -1.98 -6.07 -24.10
C MET A 1 -0.55 -6.19 -23.60
N ASN A 2 0.20 -5.09 -23.50
CA ASN A 2 1.57 -5.05 -22.92
C ASN A 2 1.52 -4.72 -21.42
N ILE A 3 0.84 -5.53 -20.63
CA ILE A 3 0.75 -5.34 -19.19
C ILE A 3 2.04 -5.89 -18.54
N LYS A 4 2.78 -5.02 -17.84
CA LYS A 4 3.93 -5.44 -17.01
C LYS A 4 3.43 -5.85 -15.63
N TYR A 5 4.10 -6.83 -15.03
CA TYR A 5 3.81 -7.33 -13.69
C TYR A 5 5.10 -7.70 -12.95
N SER A 6 5.04 -7.74 -11.62
CA SER A 6 6.19 -8.04 -10.73
C SER A 6 5.78 -8.95 -9.57
N GLY A 7 6.79 -9.49 -8.87
CA GLY A 7 6.64 -10.25 -7.64
C GLY A 7 6.62 -11.77 -7.78
N ILE A 8 6.75 -12.33 -8.99
CA ILE A 8 6.85 -13.79 -9.18
C ILE A 8 8.29 -14.22 -8.98
N GLU A 9 8.51 -15.05 -7.97
CA GLU A 9 9.84 -15.52 -7.57
C GLU A 9 10.55 -16.22 -8.73
N ASN A 10 11.84 -15.92 -8.92
CA ASN A 10 12.72 -16.49 -9.95
C ASN A 10 12.26 -16.30 -11.41
N ARG A 11 11.22 -15.51 -11.69
CA ARG A 11 10.71 -15.28 -13.05
C ARG A 11 10.50 -13.80 -13.36
N PHE A 12 9.65 -13.14 -12.59
CA PHE A 12 9.23 -11.75 -12.82
C PHE A 12 9.25 -10.99 -11.50
N GLU A 13 10.41 -10.91 -10.86
CA GLU A 13 10.54 -10.29 -9.54
C GLU A 13 10.43 -8.76 -9.58
N THR A 14 10.65 -8.14 -10.74
CA THR A 14 10.64 -6.68 -10.91
C THR A 14 10.14 -6.30 -12.30
N ALA A 15 9.45 -5.18 -12.40
CA ALA A 15 9.12 -4.53 -13.66
C ALA A 15 9.67 -3.10 -13.70
N ILE A 16 10.08 -2.63 -14.87
CA ILE A 16 10.47 -1.23 -15.08
C ILE A 16 9.61 -0.67 -16.21
N LEU A 17 8.97 0.47 -15.95
CA LEU A 17 8.24 1.25 -16.93
C LEU A 17 8.95 2.57 -17.15
N LYS A 18 9.08 3.00 -18.40
CA LYS A 18 9.59 4.33 -18.75
C LYS A 18 8.47 5.15 -19.36
N LYS A 19 8.19 6.32 -18.79
CA LYS A 19 7.22 7.28 -19.34
C LYS A 19 7.79 8.69 -19.19
N ASN A 20 7.75 9.47 -20.26
CA ASN A 20 8.26 10.85 -20.29
C ASN A 20 9.68 11.00 -19.71
N GLY A 21 10.55 10.04 -20.01
CA GLY A 21 11.94 10.04 -19.53
C GLY A 21 12.15 9.48 -18.12
N VAL A 22 11.11 9.33 -17.30
CA VAL A 22 11.20 8.79 -15.93
C VAL A 22 11.04 7.27 -15.95
N ARG A 23 11.94 6.56 -15.25
CA ARG A 23 11.89 5.11 -15.03
C ARG A 23 11.28 4.82 -13.66
N SER A 24 10.10 4.18 -13.67
CA SER A 24 9.44 3.69 -12.47
C SER A 24 9.70 2.19 -12.34
N GLY A 25 10.35 1.78 -11.25
CA GLY A 25 10.58 0.39 -10.90
C GLY A 25 9.51 -0.12 -9.96
N PHE A 26 8.96 -1.30 -10.24
CA PHE A 26 7.92 -1.95 -9.45
C PHE A 26 8.46 -3.26 -8.88
N VAL A 27 8.30 -3.45 -7.57
CA VAL A 27 8.65 -4.69 -6.87
C VAL A 27 7.48 -5.07 -5.97
N SER A 28 7.06 -6.33 -6.03
CA SER A 28 5.87 -6.80 -5.33
C SER A 28 6.19 -8.01 -4.46
N PHE A 29 5.57 -8.10 -3.29
CA PHE A 29 5.82 -9.14 -2.30
C PHE A 29 4.51 -9.71 -1.74
N ALA A 30 4.48 -10.99 -1.43
CA ALA A 30 3.32 -11.65 -0.83
C ALA A 30 3.74 -12.93 -0.07
N PRO A 31 2.92 -13.46 0.85
CA PRO A 31 3.26 -14.70 1.55
C PRO A 31 2.98 -15.93 0.68
N ASN A 32 2.25 -15.79 -0.44
CA ASN A 32 1.87 -16.85 -1.37
C ASN A 32 3.09 -17.61 -1.93
N LEU A 33 2.94 -18.90 -2.23
CA LEU A 33 4.04 -19.80 -2.63
C LEU A 33 4.89 -19.28 -3.81
N ALA A 34 4.25 -18.79 -4.87
CA ALA A 34 4.94 -18.34 -6.08
C ALA A 34 5.53 -16.91 -5.99
N ALA A 35 5.23 -16.18 -4.91
CA ALA A 35 5.63 -14.79 -4.77
C ALA A 35 6.99 -14.67 -4.09
N VAL A 36 7.70 -13.56 -4.35
CA VAL A 36 8.81 -13.15 -3.50
C VAL A 36 8.25 -12.89 -2.10
N LYS A 37 8.70 -13.68 -1.13
CA LYS A 37 8.16 -13.66 0.23
C LYS A 37 8.40 -12.33 0.91
N LEU A 38 7.34 -11.72 1.47
CA LEU A 38 7.51 -10.50 2.28
C LEU A 38 8.29 -10.76 3.59
N ASN A 39 8.27 -12.01 4.07
CA ASN A 39 8.96 -12.42 5.30
C ASN A 39 10.47 -12.66 5.09
N ASP A 40 10.94 -12.76 3.83
CA ASP A 40 12.37 -12.89 3.54
C ASP A 40 13.01 -11.49 3.39
N TYR A 41 13.33 -10.88 4.52
CA TYR A 41 13.86 -9.51 4.57
C TYR A 41 15.18 -9.34 3.82
N ALA A 42 16.04 -10.36 3.80
CA ALA A 42 17.28 -10.31 3.04
C ALA A 42 17.00 -10.21 1.54
N LYS A 43 16.03 -10.99 1.05
CA LYS A 43 15.60 -10.93 -0.34
C LYS A 43 14.86 -9.64 -0.65
N VAL A 44 14.00 -9.15 0.23
CA VAL A 44 13.32 -7.84 0.10
C VAL A 44 14.35 -6.73 -0.11
N ARG A 45 15.33 -6.59 0.80
CA ARG A 45 16.42 -5.60 0.69
C ARG A 45 17.12 -5.72 -0.66
N LYS A 46 17.58 -6.92 -1.00
CA LYS A 46 18.32 -7.19 -2.24
C LYS A 46 17.53 -6.81 -3.49
N ARG A 47 16.22 -7.08 -3.53
CA ARG A 47 15.39 -6.75 -4.69
C ARG A 47 15.17 -5.26 -4.83
N ILE A 48 14.80 -4.57 -3.74
CA ILE A 48 14.55 -3.13 -3.77
C ILE A 48 15.84 -2.38 -4.14
N THR A 49 16.98 -2.71 -3.53
CA THR A 49 18.26 -2.05 -3.84
C THR A 49 18.66 -2.25 -5.31
N LYS A 50 18.52 -3.47 -5.85
CA LYS A 50 18.80 -3.74 -7.27
C LYS A 50 17.87 -2.98 -8.21
N THR A 51 16.60 -2.81 -7.83
CA THR A 51 15.64 -2.04 -8.61
C THR A 51 15.97 -0.55 -8.58
N LYS A 52 16.35 -0.01 -7.42
CA LYS A 52 16.74 1.40 -7.27
C LYS A 52 17.94 1.79 -8.14
N GLN A 53 18.88 0.87 -8.39
CA GLN A 53 20.00 1.09 -9.32
C GLN A 53 19.55 1.30 -10.78
N LYS A 54 18.33 0.89 -11.14
CA LYS A 54 17.84 0.87 -12.52
C LYS A 54 16.64 1.79 -12.76
N ALA A 55 16.07 2.36 -11.70
CA ALA A 55 14.86 3.18 -11.73
C ALA A 55 15.09 4.49 -10.98
N ASP A 56 14.40 5.54 -11.43
CA ASP A 56 14.48 6.86 -10.79
C ASP A 56 13.57 6.87 -9.55
N ILE A 57 12.36 6.31 -9.69
CA ILE A 57 11.38 6.10 -8.61
C ILE A 57 11.11 4.60 -8.44
N VAL A 58 11.14 4.11 -7.21
CA VAL A 58 10.83 2.71 -6.86
C VAL A 58 9.53 2.64 -6.08
N ILE A 59 8.57 1.91 -6.62
CA ILE A 59 7.26 1.66 -6.02
C ILE A 59 7.24 0.22 -5.54
N VAL A 60 7.08 0.04 -4.23
CA VAL A 60 6.92 -1.28 -3.62
C VAL A 60 5.45 -1.53 -3.37
N MET A 61 5.01 -2.74 -3.70
CA MET A 61 3.67 -3.22 -3.39
C MET A 61 3.76 -4.47 -2.53
N PHE A 62 2.82 -4.67 -1.62
CA PHE A 62 2.73 -5.94 -0.90
C PHE A 62 1.29 -6.39 -0.70
N HIS A 63 1.12 -7.70 -0.60
CA HIS A 63 -0.08 -8.34 -0.11
C HIS A 63 0.28 -9.04 1.20
N GLY A 64 -0.27 -8.60 2.32
CA GLY A 64 0.10 -9.10 3.65
C GLY A 64 -0.85 -8.61 4.74
N GLY A 65 -0.56 -8.98 5.98
CA GLY A 65 -1.44 -8.75 7.12
C GLY A 65 -2.64 -9.71 7.18
N ALA A 66 -3.34 -9.70 8.31
CA ALA A 66 -4.59 -10.41 8.51
C ALA A 66 -5.73 -9.77 7.69
N GLU A 67 -6.80 -10.53 7.46
CA GLU A 67 -7.89 -10.10 6.58
C GLU A 67 -9.23 -9.96 7.29
N GLY A 68 -10.06 -9.07 6.76
CA GLY A 68 -11.43 -8.83 7.20
C GLY A 68 -11.58 -7.57 8.04
N LYS A 69 -12.82 -7.30 8.44
CA LYS A 69 -13.23 -6.04 9.10
C LYS A 69 -12.49 -5.77 10.41
N GLN A 70 -12.08 -6.80 11.12
CA GLN A 70 -11.36 -6.69 12.39
C GLN A 70 -9.87 -6.38 12.19
N ALA A 71 -9.37 -6.46 10.96
CA ALA A 71 -7.97 -6.30 10.62
C ALA A 71 -7.68 -4.90 10.03
N GLU A 72 -8.37 -3.85 10.49
CA GLU A 72 -8.14 -2.47 10.03
C GLU A 72 -7.04 -1.73 10.80
N HIS A 73 -6.79 -2.14 12.04
CA HIS A 73 -5.78 -1.55 12.90
C HIS A 73 -4.42 -2.22 12.67
N LEU A 74 -3.36 -1.42 12.69
CA LEU A 74 -1.99 -1.92 12.61
C LEU A 74 -1.54 -2.48 13.97
N PRO A 75 -1.20 -3.77 14.07
CA PRO A 75 -0.78 -4.36 15.34
C PRO A 75 0.68 -4.00 15.71
N PHE A 76 1.48 -3.50 14.75
CA PHE A 76 2.94 -3.33 14.88
C PHE A 76 3.68 -4.65 15.18
N ASP A 77 3.06 -5.78 14.86
CA ASP A 77 3.57 -7.12 15.08
C ASP A 77 3.25 -8.02 13.87
N THR A 78 3.76 -9.24 13.88
CA THR A 78 3.49 -10.27 12.88
C THR A 78 2.04 -10.70 12.93
N GLU A 79 1.37 -10.66 11.78
CA GLU A 79 0.01 -11.14 11.63
C GLU A 79 -0.03 -12.59 11.12
N ILE A 80 -0.79 -13.46 11.79
CA ILE A 80 -1.10 -14.82 11.34
C ILE A 80 -2.55 -14.87 10.87
N PHE A 81 -2.81 -15.43 9.68
CA PHE A 81 -4.15 -15.59 9.14
C PHE A 81 -4.36 -16.99 8.58
N TYR A 82 -5.34 -17.73 9.12
CA TYR A 82 -5.56 -19.15 8.81
C TYR A 82 -4.28 -20.02 8.85
N GLY A 83 -3.39 -19.75 9.81
CA GLY A 83 -2.13 -20.47 9.98
C GLY A 83 -0.98 -20.02 9.05
N GLU A 84 -1.22 -19.11 8.11
CA GLU A 84 -0.17 -18.51 7.28
C GLU A 84 0.46 -17.30 8.01
N ASN A 85 1.79 -17.22 8.00
CA ASN A 85 2.49 -16.02 8.43
C ASN A 85 2.38 -14.93 7.35
N ARG A 86 1.51 -13.94 7.61
CA ARG A 86 1.21 -12.81 6.73
C ARG A 86 2.12 -11.61 6.94
N GLY A 87 3.11 -11.74 7.82
CA GLY A 87 4.19 -10.80 8.12
C GLY A 87 3.79 -9.65 9.03
N ASN A 88 4.80 -8.94 9.53
CA ASN A 88 4.65 -7.64 10.16
C ASN A 88 4.66 -6.56 9.07
N VAL A 89 3.47 -6.04 8.71
CA VAL A 89 3.33 -5.10 7.59
C VAL A 89 3.99 -3.75 7.85
N VAL A 90 4.08 -3.32 9.11
CA VAL A 90 4.76 -2.08 9.51
C VAL A 90 6.26 -2.22 9.35
N GLU A 91 6.83 -3.29 9.91
CA GLU A 91 8.25 -3.58 9.78
C GLU A 91 8.65 -3.77 8.32
N PHE A 92 7.87 -4.53 7.55
CA PHE A 92 8.10 -4.73 6.12
C PHE A 92 8.10 -3.40 5.34
N ALA A 93 7.10 -2.53 5.54
CA ALA A 93 6.99 -1.30 4.77
C ALA A 93 8.12 -0.32 5.09
N ARG A 94 8.49 -0.17 6.37
CA ARG A 94 9.63 0.66 6.78
C ARG A 94 10.95 0.09 6.29
N LEU A 95 11.13 -1.24 6.34
CA LEU A 95 12.25 -1.95 5.74
C LEU A 95 12.36 -1.66 4.24
N ALA A 96 11.24 -1.65 3.52
CA ALA A 96 11.21 -1.37 2.09
C ALA A 96 11.71 0.05 1.79
N VAL A 97 11.25 1.04 2.55
CA VAL A 97 11.75 2.43 2.46
C VAL A 97 13.24 2.48 2.76
N ASP A 98 13.69 1.84 3.84
CA ASP A 98 15.10 1.78 4.22
C ASP A 98 15.99 1.10 3.16
N SER A 99 15.39 0.28 2.30
CA SER A 99 16.08 -0.41 1.20
C SER A 99 16.09 0.38 -0.11
N GLY A 100 15.41 1.53 -0.16
CA GLY A 100 15.35 2.42 -1.31
C GLY A 100 13.99 2.52 -2.00
N ALA A 101 12.89 2.07 -1.38
CA ALA A 101 11.54 2.33 -1.88
C ALA A 101 11.18 3.81 -1.69
N ASP A 102 10.57 4.41 -2.71
CA ASP A 102 10.12 5.80 -2.67
C ASP A 102 8.64 5.92 -2.31
N VAL A 103 7.85 4.89 -2.64
CA VAL A 103 6.43 4.77 -2.28
C VAL A 103 6.11 3.31 -1.97
N VAL A 104 5.33 3.05 -0.92
CA VAL A 104 4.87 1.71 -0.55
C VAL A 104 3.34 1.64 -0.55
N PHE A 105 2.77 0.67 -1.25
CA PHE A 105 1.34 0.39 -1.27
C PHE A 105 1.04 -1.03 -0.79
N GLY A 106 0.39 -1.14 0.37
CA GLY A 106 -0.10 -2.39 0.93
C GLY A 106 -1.49 -2.77 0.43
N GLN A 107 -1.76 -4.06 0.48
CA GLN A 107 -3.03 -4.73 0.20
C GLN A 107 -3.11 -6.01 1.04
N GLY A 108 -4.25 -6.68 1.02
CA GLY A 108 -4.44 -8.00 1.64
C GLY A 108 -5.54 -8.01 2.68
N SER A 109 -5.61 -7.01 3.54
CA SER A 109 -6.60 -6.99 4.63
C SER A 109 -8.07 -6.89 4.19
N HIS A 110 -8.33 -6.62 2.90
CA HIS A 110 -9.68 -6.37 2.35
C HIS A 110 -10.43 -5.18 3.00
N VAL A 111 -9.72 -4.36 3.76
CA VAL A 111 -10.16 -3.09 4.33
C VAL A 111 -9.07 -2.04 4.17
N THR A 112 -9.43 -0.77 4.23
CA THR A 112 -8.45 0.31 4.21
C THR A 112 -7.75 0.39 5.56
N ARG A 113 -6.42 0.57 5.57
CA ARG A 113 -5.62 0.78 6.79
C ARG A 113 -4.99 2.18 6.80
N ALA A 114 -4.39 2.55 7.92
CA ALA A 114 -3.68 3.82 8.08
C ALA A 114 -2.60 4.06 7.02
N VAL A 115 -2.17 5.31 6.91
CA VAL A 115 -1.04 5.76 6.08
C VAL A 115 0.05 6.36 6.96
N GLU A 116 1.27 6.42 6.45
CA GLU A 116 2.42 6.98 7.17
C GLU A 116 3.37 7.70 6.22
N LEU A 117 4.02 8.76 6.72
CA LEU A 117 5.21 9.33 6.12
C LEU A 117 6.43 8.89 6.94
N TYR A 118 7.18 7.93 6.40
CA TYR A 118 8.38 7.40 7.04
C TYR A 118 9.61 7.80 6.22
N ARG A 119 10.57 8.51 6.83
CA ARG A 119 11.77 9.03 6.15
C ARG A 119 11.46 9.75 4.84
N ASP A 120 10.47 10.63 4.88
CA ASP A 120 9.94 11.39 3.74
C ASP A 120 9.34 10.54 2.61
N ARG A 121 9.03 9.26 2.83
CA ARG A 121 8.39 8.37 1.84
C ARG A 121 6.98 7.99 2.28
N PHE A 122 6.06 8.00 1.32
CA PHE A 122 4.66 7.68 1.57
C PHE A 122 4.45 6.17 1.67
N ILE A 123 3.73 5.75 2.71
CA ILE A 123 3.31 4.36 2.93
C ILE A 123 1.80 4.34 3.10
N SER A 124 1.12 3.46 2.36
CA SER A 124 -0.22 2.99 2.71
C SER A 124 -0.14 1.53 3.13
N TYR A 125 -0.74 1.18 4.27
CA TYR A 125 -0.70 -0.19 4.78
C TYR A 125 -1.78 -1.11 4.19
N SER A 126 -2.85 -0.54 3.63
CA SER A 126 -3.83 -1.26 2.82
C SER A 126 -4.75 -0.26 2.10
N GLY A 127 -4.96 -0.45 0.80
CA GLY A 127 -5.97 0.29 0.04
C GLY A 127 -7.37 -0.37 0.02
N GLY A 128 -7.56 -1.48 0.73
CA GLY A 128 -8.85 -2.16 0.77
C GLY A 128 -9.34 -2.67 -0.60
N ASN A 129 -10.65 -2.90 -0.70
CA ASN A 129 -11.25 -3.43 -1.91
C ASN A 129 -11.60 -2.30 -2.88
N PHE A 130 -10.93 -2.25 -4.03
CA PHE A 130 -11.24 -1.28 -5.09
C PHE A 130 -12.24 -1.83 -6.10
N ALA A 131 -11.84 -2.84 -6.89
CA ALA A 131 -12.65 -3.47 -7.94
C ALA A 131 -12.70 -4.97 -7.72
N THR A 132 -13.72 -5.45 -7.00
CA THR A 132 -13.81 -6.85 -6.59
C THR A 132 -14.95 -7.59 -7.26
N TYR A 133 -14.77 -8.90 -7.41
CA TYR A 133 -15.75 -9.80 -8.03
C TYR A 133 -15.92 -11.06 -7.16
N GLY A 134 -16.99 -11.82 -7.39
CA GLY A 134 -17.22 -13.10 -6.72
C GLY A 134 -17.54 -12.95 -5.24
N ALA A 135 -16.98 -13.83 -4.41
CA ALA A 135 -17.34 -13.99 -2.99
C ALA A 135 -16.72 -12.94 -2.03
N ILE A 136 -16.04 -11.91 -2.55
CA ILE A 136 -15.45 -10.85 -1.70
C ILE A 136 -16.55 -10.02 -1.04
N ASN A 137 -16.41 -9.80 0.27
CA ASN A 137 -17.32 -8.98 1.05
C ASN A 137 -17.05 -7.49 0.79
N THR A 138 -18.08 -6.77 0.32
CA THR A 138 -18.04 -5.32 0.08
C THR A 138 -19.03 -4.55 0.94
N SER A 139 -19.49 -5.13 2.05
CA SER A 139 -20.41 -4.45 2.99
C SER A 139 -19.65 -3.56 3.98
N GLY A 140 -20.18 -2.36 4.23
CA GLY A 140 -19.61 -1.41 5.19
C GLY A 140 -18.18 -1.02 4.84
N ILE A 141 -17.27 -1.04 5.82
CA ILE A 141 -15.86 -0.63 5.66
C ILE A 141 -15.07 -1.48 4.64
N SER A 142 -15.54 -2.67 4.30
CA SER A 142 -14.94 -3.52 3.25
C SER A 142 -15.34 -3.11 1.84
N GLY A 143 -16.33 -2.22 1.70
CA GLY A 143 -16.80 -1.69 0.42
C GLY A 143 -16.28 -0.30 0.07
N ILE A 144 -15.47 0.31 0.94
CA ILE A 144 -14.87 1.63 0.72
C ILE A 144 -13.36 1.50 0.50
N ALA A 145 -12.81 2.30 -0.41
CA ALA A 145 -11.40 2.29 -0.74
C ALA A 145 -10.91 3.67 -1.20
N PRO A 146 -9.64 4.02 -0.95
CA PRO A 146 -9.01 5.18 -1.54
C PRO A 146 -8.38 4.82 -2.89
N ILE A 147 -8.41 5.76 -3.84
CA ILE A 147 -7.35 5.87 -4.83
C ILE A 147 -6.38 6.94 -4.32
N PHE A 148 -5.15 6.53 -4.03
CA PHE A 148 -4.09 7.44 -3.62
C PHE A 148 -3.42 8.07 -4.85
N LYS A 149 -3.50 9.39 -4.97
CA LYS A 149 -2.69 10.18 -5.89
C LYS A 149 -1.54 10.80 -5.12
N ILE A 150 -0.33 10.27 -5.30
CA ILE A 150 0.87 10.70 -4.58
C ILE A 150 1.81 11.45 -5.52
N ILE A 151 2.28 12.62 -5.08
CA ILE A 151 3.26 13.45 -5.77
C ILE A 151 4.57 13.38 -4.99
N THR A 152 5.65 13.02 -5.69
CA THR A 152 7.01 13.02 -5.14
C THR A 152 7.91 13.95 -5.95
N ASP A 153 9.02 14.36 -5.35
CA ASP A 153 10.12 14.95 -6.11
C ASP A 153 10.93 13.90 -6.87
N LYS A 154 12.00 14.33 -7.55
CA LYS A 154 12.89 13.44 -8.32
C LYS A 154 13.71 12.49 -7.46
N GLN A 155 13.84 12.78 -6.16
CA GLN A 155 14.51 11.93 -5.18
C GLN A 155 13.52 10.96 -4.49
N GLY A 156 12.25 10.99 -4.88
CA GLY A 156 11.18 10.18 -4.31
C GLY A 156 10.65 10.69 -2.98
N ARG A 157 11.06 11.88 -2.52
CA ARG A 157 10.51 12.48 -1.30
C ARG A 157 9.07 12.91 -1.55
N PHE A 158 8.18 12.62 -0.61
CA PHE A 158 6.78 13.03 -0.64
C PHE A 158 6.67 14.56 -0.67
N VAL A 159 5.88 15.06 -1.61
CA VAL A 159 5.56 16.49 -1.77
C VAL A 159 4.12 16.75 -1.32
N SER A 160 3.16 16.00 -1.86
CA SER A 160 1.74 16.10 -1.52
C SER A 160 0.99 14.85 -1.96
N GLY A 161 -0.24 14.69 -1.49
CA GLY A 161 -1.13 13.64 -1.95
C GLY A 161 -2.59 14.05 -1.95
N ASN A 162 -3.42 13.22 -2.58
CA ASN A 162 -4.87 13.35 -2.54
C ASN A 162 -5.51 11.96 -2.51
N ILE A 163 -6.61 11.82 -1.77
CA ILE A 163 -7.44 10.63 -1.72
C ILE A 163 -8.69 10.88 -2.56
N ILE A 164 -8.87 10.07 -3.60
CA ILE A 164 -10.14 10.00 -4.32
C ILE A 164 -10.94 8.87 -3.66
N PRO A 165 -12.06 9.18 -2.98
CA PRO A 165 -12.82 8.19 -2.23
C PRO A 165 -13.69 7.35 -3.18
N ILE A 166 -13.66 6.04 -3.00
CA ILE A 166 -14.38 5.07 -3.81
C ILE A 166 -15.26 4.21 -2.92
N THR A 167 -16.43 3.87 -3.42
CA THR A 167 -17.33 2.86 -2.84
C THR A 167 -17.72 1.84 -3.91
N GLN A 168 -17.93 0.60 -3.48
CA GLN A 168 -18.51 -0.48 -4.28
C GLN A 168 -19.56 -1.26 -3.46
N ILE A 169 -20.12 -0.63 -2.43
CA ILE A 169 -21.18 -1.20 -1.60
C ILE A 169 -22.42 -1.46 -2.47
N GLY A 170 -22.99 -2.67 -2.38
CA GLY A 170 -24.20 -3.08 -3.09
C GLY A 170 -23.92 -3.83 -4.39
N ASP A 171 -23.56 -3.10 -5.45
CA ASP A 171 -23.44 -3.62 -6.83
C ASP A 171 -22.03 -4.10 -7.21
N LYS A 172 -21.03 -3.92 -6.33
CA LYS A 172 -19.61 -4.25 -6.56
C LYS A 172 -18.98 -3.50 -7.74
N ILE A 173 -19.60 -2.40 -8.18
CA ILE A 173 -19.05 -1.51 -9.21
C ILE A 173 -18.35 -0.34 -8.51
N PRO A 174 -17.04 -0.12 -8.75
CA PRO A 174 -16.33 1.01 -8.14
C PRO A 174 -16.89 2.33 -8.67
N LYS A 175 -17.30 3.21 -7.76
CA LYS A 175 -17.79 4.56 -8.04
C LYS A 175 -17.23 5.55 -7.03
N ILE A 176 -17.16 6.83 -7.41
CA ILE A 176 -16.79 7.89 -6.47
C ILE A 176 -17.76 7.85 -5.28
N ASP A 177 -17.22 7.87 -4.07
CA ASP A 177 -17.99 7.95 -2.83
C ASP A 177 -18.21 9.43 -2.46
N PRO A 178 -19.41 10.00 -2.68
CA PRO A 178 -19.68 11.41 -2.38
C PRO A 178 -19.58 11.73 -0.88
N GLU A 179 -19.80 10.72 -0.02
CA GLU A 179 -19.74 10.85 1.43
C GLU A 179 -18.30 10.85 1.96
N LYS A 180 -17.31 10.57 1.08
CA LYS A 180 -15.88 10.57 1.43
C LYS A 180 -15.56 9.65 2.61
N THR A 181 -16.31 8.56 2.78
CA THR A 181 -16.31 7.71 3.97
C THR A 181 -14.91 7.20 4.30
N VAL A 182 -14.16 6.79 3.28
CA VAL A 182 -12.79 6.26 3.45
C VAL A 182 -11.81 7.31 3.96
N ILE A 183 -12.01 8.59 3.64
CA ILE A 183 -11.15 9.68 4.12
C ILE A 183 -11.32 9.83 5.63
N GLY A 184 -12.57 9.89 6.11
CA GLY A 184 -12.86 9.90 7.55
C GLY A 184 -12.29 8.68 8.27
N ARG A 185 -12.37 7.50 7.64
CA ARG A 185 -11.80 6.26 8.19
C ARG A 185 -10.28 6.31 8.29
N ILE A 186 -9.58 6.80 7.26
CA ILE A 186 -8.12 6.97 7.28
C ILE A 186 -7.70 7.99 8.36
N ILE A 187 -8.41 9.11 8.50
CA ILE A 187 -8.13 10.10 9.56
C ILE A 187 -8.24 9.45 10.94
N TYR A 188 -9.30 8.67 11.17
CA TYR A 188 -9.48 7.92 12.41
C TYR A 188 -8.34 6.92 12.66
N LEU A 189 -8.03 6.08 11.66
CA LEU A 189 -6.99 5.05 11.78
C LEU A 189 -5.59 5.67 11.98
N ASN A 190 -5.27 6.76 11.30
CA ASN A 190 -4.01 7.48 11.51
C ASN A 190 -3.85 7.94 12.97
N ARG A 191 -4.92 8.47 13.58
CA ARG A 191 -4.90 8.92 14.98
C ARG A 191 -4.83 7.76 15.96
N SER A 192 -5.57 6.69 15.68
CA SER A 192 -5.64 5.50 16.53
C SER A 192 -4.33 4.70 16.53
N ASP A 193 -3.80 4.42 15.35
CA ASP A 193 -2.64 3.53 15.18
C ASP A 193 -1.32 4.25 15.41
N PHE A 194 -1.30 5.58 15.20
CA PHE A 194 -0.13 6.42 15.44
C PHE A 194 -0.47 7.55 16.42
N PRO A 195 -0.64 7.25 17.72
CA PRO A 195 -1.01 8.27 18.72
C PRO A 195 0.07 9.36 18.90
N LYS A 196 1.32 9.07 18.51
CA LYS A 196 2.45 10.03 18.48
C LYS A 196 2.58 10.78 17.15
N GLY A 197 1.68 10.51 16.19
CA GLY A 197 1.74 11.02 14.82
C GLY A 197 2.43 10.06 13.85
N ASN A 198 2.01 10.16 12.58
CA ASN A 198 2.49 9.37 11.45
C ASN A 198 3.20 10.23 10.38
N GLY A 199 3.51 11.50 10.69
CA GLY A 199 4.16 12.45 9.78
C GLY A 199 3.26 13.04 8.68
N LEU A 200 1.97 12.67 8.63
CA LEU A 200 1.00 13.18 7.66
C LEU A 200 -0.16 13.90 8.34
N ASP A 201 -0.71 14.87 7.63
CA ASP A 201 -2.06 15.38 7.89
C ASP A 201 -2.97 15.04 6.71
N VAL A 202 -4.17 14.53 7.01
CA VAL A 202 -5.19 14.19 6.02
C VAL A 202 -6.41 15.03 6.30
N SER A 203 -6.72 15.93 5.38
CA SER A 203 -7.86 16.83 5.48
C SER A 203 -9.17 16.14 5.04
N PRO A 204 -10.35 16.59 5.54
CA PRO A 204 -11.65 16.04 5.13
C PRO A 204 -11.97 16.18 3.64
N ASP A 205 -11.28 17.07 2.92
CA ASP A 205 -11.38 17.21 1.47
C ASP A 205 -10.62 16.11 0.69
N GLY A 206 -9.80 15.32 1.38
CA GLY A 206 -8.95 14.26 0.83
C GLY A 206 -7.50 14.70 0.58
N SER A 207 -7.14 15.96 0.84
CA SER A 207 -5.76 16.45 0.69
C SER A 207 -4.84 15.82 1.74
N ILE A 208 -3.67 15.34 1.31
CA ILE A 208 -2.63 14.77 2.18
C ILE A 208 -1.43 15.72 2.15
N THR A 209 -1.02 16.20 3.32
CA THR A 209 0.16 17.05 3.49
C THR A 209 1.09 16.50 4.55
N ARG A 210 2.33 17.00 4.58
CA ARG A 210 3.27 16.72 5.65
C ARG A 210 2.85 17.49 6.91
N ARG A 211 2.94 16.84 8.07
CA ARG A 211 2.82 17.49 9.38
C ARG A 211 4.14 18.10 9.84
#